data_AF-A0A8S1SEU9-F1
#
_entry.id   AF-A0A8S1SEU9-F1
#
_cell.length_a   1.000
_cell.length_b   1.000
_cell.length_c   1.000
_cell.angle_alpha   90.00
_cell.angle_beta   90.00
_cell.angle_gamma   90.00
#
_symmetry.space_group_name_H-M   'P 1'
#
loop_
_entity.id
_entity.type
_entity.pdbx_description
1 polymer ?
#
loop_
_entity_poly.entity_id
_entity_poly.type
_entity_poly.pdbx_seq_one_letter_code
_entity_poly.pdbx_strand_id
1 'polypeptide(L)'
;MQKVYFPGELIKHKNELQSGIGTYVKDDKIFASMKGSLTMNEQLISIFPSHQQDPELKIGAIIIGQVNSIREDRVFVRILKINGVKVNNYIEGVLRKQNIRLHEIDLLEMNKCYLPGDIIKARMISYGDSLKLYLSTAEDELGVLFAKHQETQKLMIPLSWDEMLCVESGLKEKRKVAKPNFNQLV
;
A
#
# COMPACT_ATOMS: atom_id res chain seq x y z
N MET A 1 -12.48 -23.01 14.39
CA MET A 1 -12.44 -22.31 13.08
C MET A 1 -13.81 -21.73 12.80
N GLN A 2 -13.90 -20.45 12.41
CA GLN A 2 -15.17 -19.88 11.94
C GLN A 2 -15.60 -20.56 10.63
N LYS A 3 -16.89 -20.85 10.50
CA LYS A 3 -17.47 -21.44 9.27
C LYS A 3 -17.31 -20.45 8.11
N VAL A 4 -16.82 -20.95 6.98
CA VAL A 4 -16.76 -20.22 5.70
C VAL A 4 -17.96 -20.63 4.86
N TYR A 5 -18.61 -19.64 4.25
CA TYR A 5 -19.72 -19.83 3.32
C TYR A 5 -19.25 -19.58 1.89
N PHE A 6 -19.91 -20.20 0.91
CA PHE A 6 -19.66 -20.02 -0.52
C PHE A 6 -20.86 -19.42 -1.25
N PRO A 7 -20.66 -18.77 -2.41
CA PRO A 7 -21.77 -18.22 -3.20
C PRO A 7 -22.84 -19.28 -3.49
N GLY A 8 -24.10 -18.95 -3.20
CA GLY A 8 -25.26 -19.84 -3.36
C GLY A 8 -25.56 -20.73 -2.15
N GLU A 9 -24.73 -20.75 -1.12
CA GLU A 9 -25.01 -21.52 0.10
C GLU A 9 -26.12 -20.86 0.94
N LEU A 10 -27.03 -21.69 1.43
CA LEU A 10 -28.10 -21.27 2.34
C LEU A 10 -27.51 -20.89 3.70
N ILE A 11 -27.82 -19.68 4.17
CA ILE A 11 -27.44 -19.20 5.50
C ILE A 11 -28.57 -19.46 6.49
N LYS A 12 -29.76 -18.92 6.23
CA LYS A 12 -30.93 -19.03 7.11
C LYS A 12 -32.23 -18.67 6.37
N HIS A 13 -33.37 -18.99 6.97
CA HIS A 13 -34.65 -18.41 6.56
C HIS A 13 -34.72 -16.91 6.87
N LYS A 14 -35.37 -16.16 5.98
CA LYS A 14 -35.66 -14.74 6.15
C LYS A 14 -36.81 -14.60 7.14
N ASN A 15 -36.46 -14.40 8.41
CA ASN A 15 -37.40 -14.00 9.45
C ASN A 15 -37.39 -12.46 9.55
N GLU A 16 -37.31 -11.90 10.75
CA GLU A 16 -37.12 -10.45 11.01
C GLU A 16 -35.72 -9.94 10.61
N LEU A 17 -34.84 -10.82 10.14
CA LEU A 17 -33.47 -10.50 9.75
C LEU A 17 -33.42 -9.99 8.30
N GLN A 18 -32.74 -8.86 8.13
CA GLN A 18 -32.44 -8.24 6.85
C GLN A 18 -31.17 -8.80 6.22
N SER A 19 -31.14 -8.78 4.89
CA SER A 19 -29.99 -9.16 4.07
C SER A 19 -28.99 -8.00 4.05
N GLY A 20 -27.77 -8.23 4.52
CA GLY A 20 -26.66 -7.28 4.49
C GLY A 20 -25.63 -7.61 3.42
N ILE A 21 -24.42 -7.07 3.57
CA ILE A 21 -23.31 -7.23 2.61
C ILE A 21 -23.01 -8.72 2.41
N GLY A 22 -22.77 -9.12 1.16
CA GLY A 22 -22.40 -10.50 0.84
C GLY A 22 -23.52 -11.53 0.98
N THR A 23 -24.77 -11.07 1.08
CA THR A 23 -25.95 -11.94 1.12
C THR A 23 -27.01 -11.49 0.12
N TYR A 24 -27.94 -12.38 -0.24
CA TYR A 24 -29.14 -12.06 -1.00
C TYR A 24 -30.32 -12.92 -0.54
N VAL A 25 -31.53 -12.47 -0.85
CA VAL A 25 -32.78 -13.20 -0.55
C VAL A 25 -33.29 -13.89 -1.79
N LYS A 26 -33.66 -15.16 -1.67
CA LYS A 26 -34.45 -15.90 -2.64
C LYS A 26 -35.41 -16.83 -1.91
N ASP A 27 -36.68 -16.90 -2.31
CA ASP A 27 -37.68 -17.81 -1.73
C ASP A 27 -37.73 -17.78 -0.17
N ASP A 28 -37.78 -16.57 0.41
CA ASP A 28 -37.73 -16.30 1.86
C ASP A 28 -36.57 -16.99 2.61
N LYS A 29 -35.45 -17.15 1.91
CA LYS A 29 -34.19 -17.65 2.44
C LYS A 29 -33.06 -16.69 2.09
N ILE A 30 -32.17 -16.50 3.03
CA ILE A 30 -30.96 -15.71 2.89
C ILE A 30 -29.83 -16.64 2.48
N PHE A 31 -29.20 -16.33 1.35
CA PHE A 31 -28.08 -17.05 0.76
C PHE A 31 -26.82 -16.18 0.76
N ALA A 32 -25.66 -16.80 0.79
CA ALA A 32 -24.39 -16.10 0.58
C ALA A 32 -24.23 -15.72 -0.91
N SER A 33 -23.83 -14.49 -1.20
CA SER A 33 -23.44 -14.06 -2.57
C SER A 33 -21.94 -14.09 -2.82
N MET A 34 -21.13 -14.30 -1.77
CA MET A 34 -19.67 -14.32 -1.85
C MET A 34 -19.07 -15.38 -0.91
N LYS A 35 -17.81 -15.75 -1.16
CA LYS A 35 -17.06 -16.60 -0.24
C LYS A 35 -16.62 -15.79 0.99
N GLY A 36 -17.01 -16.21 2.19
CA GLY A 36 -16.74 -15.38 3.37
C GLY A 36 -17.13 -15.97 4.71
N SER A 37 -16.89 -15.20 5.77
CA SER A 37 -17.28 -15.53 7.13
C SER A 37 -18.54 -14.74 7.52
N LEU A 38 -19.45 -15.41 8.21
CA LEU A 38 -20.73 -14.86 8.65
C LEU A 38 -20.56 -13.91 9.83
N THR A 39 -21.13 -12.72 9.71
CA THR A 39 -21.37 -11.77 10.81
C THR A 39 -22.87 -11.52 10.91
N MET A 40 -23.43 -11.69 12.09
CA MET A 40 -24.86 -11.52 12.35
C MET A 40 -25.03 -10.61 13.57
N ASN A 41 -25.81 -9.55 13.42
CA ASN A 41 -26.38 -8.83 14.55
C ASN A 41 -27.89 -9.13 14.64
N GLU A 42 -28.60 -8.53 15.59
CA GLU A 42 -30.03 -8.83 15.84
C GLU A 42 -30.94 -8.57 14.64
N GLN A 43 -30.51 -7.75 13.67
CA GLN A 43 -31.34 -7.31 12.54
C GLN A 43 -30.76 -7.65 11.17
N LEU A 44 -29.48 -8.02 11.07
CA LEU A 44 -28.75 -8.07 9.80
C LEU A 44 -27.83 -9.30 9.73
N ILE A 45 -27.90 -10.01 8.61
CA ILE A 45 -26.98 -11.10 8.25
C ILE A 45 -26.05 -10.61 7.16
N SER A 46 -24.74 -10.64 7.38
CA SER A 46 -23.73 -10.28 6.36
C SER A 46 -22.65 -11.35 6.25
N ILE A 47 -22.11 -11.52 5.05
CA ILE A 47 -20.93 -12.34 4.77
C ILE A 47 -19.82 -11.39 4.34
N PHE A 48 -18.72 -11.42 5.08
CA PHE A 48 -17.52 -10.66 4.73
C PHE A 48 -16.50 -11.59 4.08
N PRO A 49 -15.79 -11.15 3.03
CA PRO A 49 -14.76 -11.95 2.39
C PRO A 49 -13.77 -12.52 3.40
N SER A 50 -13.46 -13.82 3.30
CA SER A 50 -12.47 -14.45 4.17
C SER A 50 -11.03 -13.98 3.87
N HIS A 51 -10.83 -13.31 2.73
CA HIS A 51 -9.61 -12.57 2.44
C HIS A 51 -9.75 -11.12 2.91
N GLN A 52 -8.67 -10.51 3.41
CA GLN A 52 -8.60 -9.07 3.61
C GLN A 52 -9.12 -8.36 2.35
N GLN A 53 -10.22 -7.62 2.50
CA GLN A 53 -10.69 -6.72 1.45
C GLN A 53 -9.53 -5.78 1.10
N ASP A 54 -9.33 -5.52 -0.18
CA ASP A 54 -8.34 -4.52 -0.58
C ASP A 54 -8.69 -3.21 0.13
N PRO A 55 -7.68 -2.51 0.67
CA PRO A 55 -7.91 -1.29 1.43
C PRO A 55 -8.60 -0.24 0.57
N GLU A 56 -9.48 0.53 1.19
CA GLU A 56 -10.13 1.66 0.54
C GLU A 56 -9.09 2.68 0.06
N LEU A 57 -9.11 2.99 -1.23
CA LEU A 57 -8.23 3.98 -1.84
C LEU A 57 -8.75 5.37 -1.54
N LYS A 58 -8.10 6.09 -0.61
CA LYS A 58 -8.44 7.47 -0.24
C LYS A 58 -7.25 8.41 -0.48
N ILE A 59 -7.54 9.63 -0.95
CA ILE A 59 -6.53 10.69 -1.04
C ILE A 59 -5.98 10.96 0.36
N GLY A 60 -4.67 11.15 0.45
CA GLY A 60 -3.94 11.30 1.70
C GLY A 60 -3.49 9.99 2.33
N ALA A 61 -3.89 8.81 1.80
CA ALA A 61 -3.47 7.52 2.32
C ALA A 61 -1.95 7.33 2.28
N ILE A 62 -1.42 6.66 3.29
CA ILE A 62 -0.01 6.29 3.37
C ILE A 62 0.20 4.98 2.62
N ILE A 63 1.12 5.01 1.68
CA ILE A 63 1.46 3.91 0.79
C ILE A 63 2.85 3.40 1.14
N ILE A 64 2.98 2.08 1.26
CA ILE A 64 4.28 1.41 1.19
C ILE A 64 4.36 0.71 -0.16
N GLY A 65 5.43 0.98 -0.89
CA GLY A 65 5.62 0.44 -2.23
C GLY A 65 7.07 0.11 -2.53
N GLN A 66 7.28 -0.70 -3.56
CA GLN A 66 8.59 -1.03 -4.09
C GLN A 66 8.81 -0.29 -5.40
N VAL A 67 9.97 0.36 -5.56
CA VAL A 67 10.34 0.99 -6.82
C VAL A 67 10.59 -0.10 -7.88
N ASN A 68 9.88 -0.04 -9.00
CA ASN A 68 10.05 -0.96 -10.12
C ASN A 68 11.05 -0.42 -11.15
N SER A 69 10.86 0.83 -11.56
CA SER A 69 11.67 1.47 -12.60
C SER A 69 11.69 2.99 -12.45
N ILE A 70 12.70 3.61 -13.05
CA ILE A 70 12.96 5.05 -12.98
C ILE A 70 13.09 5.58 -14.41
N ARG A 71 12.48 6.74 -14.63
CA ARG A 71 12.62 7.58 -15.83
C ARG A 71 13.17 8.94 -15.39
N GLU A 72 13.46 9.78 -16.37
CA GLU A 72 14.01 11.12 -16.13
C GLU A 72 13.11 12.00 -15.23
N ASP A 73 11.79 11.94 -15.43
CA ASP A 73 10.80 12.77 -14.73
C ASP A 73 9.90 11.98 -13.77
N ARG A 74 10.02 10.65 -13.73
CA ARG A 74 9.08 9.75 -13.03
C ARG A 74 9.73 8.54 -12.39
N VAL A 75 9.16 8.09 -11.29
CA VAL A 75 9.46 6.81 -10.64
C VAL A 75 8.19 5.98 -10.57
N PHE A 76 8.26 4.73 -11.04
CA PHE A 76 7.15 3.78 -11.01
C PHE A 76 7.30 2.86 -9.82
N VAL A 77 6.21 2.71 -9.07
CA VAL A 77 6.20 2.05 -7.76
C VAL A 77 5.11 0.99 -7.75
N ARG A 78 5.45 -0.25 -7.43
CA ARG A 78 4.45 -1.27 -7.11
C ARG A 78 3.94 -1.04 -5.68
N ILE A 79 2.64 -0.86 -5.52
CA ILE A 79 2.03 -0.70 -4.20
C ILE A 79 1.94 -2.06 -3.50
N LEU A 80 2.40 -2.09 -2.24
CA LEU A 80 2.40 -3.29 -1.39
C LEU A 80 1.40 -3.16 -0.24
N LYS A 81 1.32 -1.97 0.37
CA LYS A 81 0.39 -1.67 1.46
C LYS A 81 -0.21 -0.29 1.34
N ILE A 82 -1.43 -0.13 1.83
CA ILE A 82 -2.15 1.13 1.95
C ILE A 82 -2.71 1.22 3.36
N ASN A 83 -2.34 2.29 4.09
CA ASN A 83 -2.67 2.49 5.50
C ASN A 83 -2.39 1.25 6.37
N GLY A 84 -1.26 0.57 6.11
CA GLY A 84 -0.84 -0.63 6.83
C GLY A 84 -1.46 -1.95 6.36
N VAL A 85 -2.53 -1.91 5.56
CA VAL A 85 -3.20 -3.10 5.02
C VAL A 85 -2.52 -3.53 3.72
N LYS A 86 -2.26 -4.84 3.58
CA LYS A 86 -1.65 -5.42 2.39
C LYS A 86 -2.63 -5.37 1.21
N VAL A 87 -2.12 -5.00 0.03
CA VAL A 87 -2.85 -5.08 -1.23
C VAL A 87 -2.53 -6.41 -1.90
N ASN A 88 -3.57 -7.11 -2.38
CA ASN A 88 -3.38 -8.39 -3.07
C ASN A 88 -3.23 -8.21 -4.58
N ASN A 89 -3.87 -7.19 -5.13
CA ASN A 89 -3.81 -6.86 -6.56
C ASN A 89 -2.58 -6.00 -6.92
N TYR A 90 -2.14 -6.09 -8.17
CA TYR A 90 -1.08 -5.21 -8.68
C TYR A 90 -1.67 -3.81 -8.89
N ILE A 91 -1.18 -2.84 -8.12
CA ILE A 91 -1.49 -1.43 -8.30
C ILE A 91 -0.18 -0.67 -8.51
N GLU A 92 -0.15 0.20 -9.51
CA GLU A 92 1.01 1.01 -9.85
C GLU A 92 0.84 2.44 -9.35
N GLY A 93 1.81 2.90 -8.57
CA GLY A 93 1.99 4.28 -8.18
C GLY A 93 3.01 4.99 -9.07
N VAL A 94 2.82 6.29 -9.26
CA VAL A 94 3.74 7.15 -10.02
C VAL A 94 4.13 8.33 -9.14
N LEU A 95 5.42 8.47 -8.88
CA LEU A 95 6.05 9.66 -8.31
C LEU A 95 6.61 10.51 -9.45
N ARG A 96 6.19 11.78 -9.53
CA ARG A 96 6.73 12.74 -10.50
C ARG A 96 7.83 13.59 -9.85
N LYS A 97 8.75 14.16 -10.63
CA LYS A 97 9.86 14.99 -10.14
C LYS A 97 9.41 16.06 -9.15
N GLN A 98 8.34 16.77 -9.47
CA GLN A 98 7.78 17.84 -8.65
C GLN A 98 7.20 17.39 -7.30
N ASN A 99 6.99 16.08 -7.10
CA ASN A 99 6.37 15.55 -5.89
C ASN A 99 7.39 14.93 -4.91
N ILE A 100 8.70 15.07 -5.16
CA ILE A 100 9.76 14.41 -4.39
C ILE A 100 10.28 15.26 -3.23
N ARG A 101 10.38 16.59 -3.40
CA ARG A 101 10.78 17.57 -2.37
C ARG A 101 10.02 18.86 -2.59
N LEU A 102 9.90 19.67 -1.52
CA LEU A 102 9.27 20.99 -1.58
C LEU A 102 10.19 22.06 -2.19
N HIS A 103 11.50 21.89 -2.06
CA HIS A 103 12.52 22.86 -2.47
C HIS A 103 13.51 22.21 -3.43
N GLU A 104 14.16 23.04 -4.26
CA GLU A 104 15.25 22.65 -5.18
C GLU A 104 14.89 21.52 -6.15
N ILE A 105 13.61 21.46 -6.56
CA ILE A 105 13.07 20.40 -7.44
C ILE A 105 13.88 20.28 -8.73
N ASP A 106 14.29 21.40 -9.32
CA ASP A 106 14.99 21.41 -10.61
C ASP A 106 16.36 20.72 -10.55
N LEU A 107 17.01 20.77 -9.40
CA LEU A 107 18.32 20.15 -9.14
C LEU A 107 18.24 18.65 -8.84
N LEU A 108 17.02 18.10 -8.70
CA LEU A 108 16.84 16.69 -8.40
C LEU A 108 17.22 15.80 -9.58
N GLU A 109 18.06 14.81 -9.29
CA GLU A 109 18.33 13.67 -10.14
C GLU A 109 17.62 12.43 -9.59
N MET A 110 16.71 11.85 -10.37
CA MET A 110 15.86 10.74 -9.92
C MET A 110 16.66 9.52 -9.46
N ASN A 111 17.73 9.19 -10.19
CA ASN A 111 18.61 8.06 -9.90
C ASN A 111 19.45 8.25 -8.63
N LYS A 112 19.55 9.49 -8.10
CA LYS A 112 20.17 9.78 -6.79
C LYS A 112 19.14 9.76 -5.65
N CYS A 113 17.85 9.77 -5.96
CA CYS A 113 16.78 9.74 -4.96
C CYS A 113 16.28 8.32 -4.69
N TYR A 114 16.19 7.51 -5.74
CA TYR A 114 15.61 6.17 -5.71
C TYR A 114 16.41 5.24 -6.61
N LEU A 115 16.37 3.94 -6.33
CA LEU A 115 16.80 2.86 -7.23
C LEU A 115 15.73 1.76 -7.33
N PRO A 116 15.72 0.99 -8.43
CA PRO A 116 14.88 -0.21 -8.53
C PRO A 116 15.11 -1.16 -7.35
N GLY A 117 14.01 -1.63 -6.76
CA GLY A 117 14.01 -2.51 -5.60
C GLY A 117 13.86 -1.80 -4.25
N ASP A 118 14.10 -0.48 -4.18
CA ASP A 118 13.93 0.31 -2.96
C ASP A 118 12.49 0.21 -2.44
N ILE A 119 12.34 0.07 -1.11
CA ILE A 119 11.05 0.13 -0.43
C ILE A 119 10.85 1.55 0.08
N ILE A 120 9.76 2.18 -0.34
CA ILE A 120 9.46 3.57 -0.05
C ILE A 120 8.15 3.72 0.72
N LYS A 121 8.08 4.80 1.51
CA LYS A 121 6.86 5.35 2.10
C LYS A 121 6.48 6.62 1.33
N ALA A 122 5.25 6.67 0.84
CA ALA A 122 4.73 7.80 0.10
C ALA A 122 3.29 8.11 0.51
N ARG A 123 2.79 9.29 0.13
CA ARG A 123 1.40 9.67 0.29
C ARG A 123 0.68 9.66 -1.05
N MET A 124 -0.51 9.10 -1.11
CA MET A 124 -1.37 9.21 -2.29
C MET A 124 -1.95 10.63 -2.36
N ILE A 125 -1.70 11.33 -3.47
CA ILE A 125 -2.17 12.71 -3.65
C ILE A 125 -3.38 12.80 -4.58
N SER A 126 -3.52 11.88 -5.53
CA SER A 126 -4.70 11.79 -6.40
C SER A 126 -4.76 10.44 -7.10
N TYR A 127 -5.91 10.15 -7.69
CA TYR A 127 -6.01 9.15 -8.75
C TYR A 127 -5.28 9.67 -9.99
N GLY A 128 -4.59 8.80 -10.68
CA GLY A 128 -3.96 9.07 -11.97
C GLY A 128 -4.69 8.36 -13.11
N ASP A 129 -4.07 8.39 -14.29
CA ASP A 129 -4.63 7.80 -15.49
C ASP A 129 -4.48 6.26 -15.48
N SER A 130 -5.39 5.55 -16.14
CA SER A 130 -5.33 4.10 -16.35
C SER A 130 -5.02 3.29 -15.08
N LEU A 131 -5.78 3.54 -14.00
CA LEU A 131 -5.68 2.87 -12.69
C LEU A 131 -4.38 3.13 -11.90
N LYS A 132 -3.55 4.09 -12.32
CA LYS A 132 -2.35 4.48 -11.58
C LYS A 132 -2.70 5.43 -10.44
N LEU A 133 -1.92 5.42 -9.36
CA LEU A 133 -2.05 6.39 -8.27
C LEU A 133 -0.92 7.42 -8.36
N TYR A 134 -1.23 8.72 -8.27
CA TYR A 134 -0.19 9.72 -8.11
C TYR A 134 0.22 9.81 -6.65
N LEU A 135 1.54 9.75 -6.44
CA LEU A 135 2.16 9.72 -5.13
C LEU A 135 3.00 10.98 -4.89
N SER A 136 3.30 11.26 -3.63
CA SER A 136 4.27 12.25 -3.19
C SER A 136 5.14 11.74 -2.04
N THR A 137 6.39 12.18 -2.04
CA THR A 137 7.41 11.97 -1.00
C THR A 137 8.01 13.29 -0.51
N ALA A 138 7.30 14.41 -0.74
CA ALA A 138 7.78 15.75 -0.46
C ALA A 138 7.96 16.04 1.04
N GLU A 139 7.22 15.34 1.91
CA GLU A 139 7.36 15.43 3.37
C GLU A 139 8.64 14.72 3.86
N ASP A 140 9.18 15.16 4.99
CA ASP A 140 10.43 14.63 5.56
C ASP A 140 10.33 13.16 6.00
N GLU A 141 9.16 12.75 6.48
CA GLU A 141 8.89 11.37 6.89
C GLU A 141 8.64 10.40 5.72
N LEU A 142 8.66 10.91 4.49
CA LEU A 142 8.37 10.16 3.27
C LEU A 142 9.64 10.04 2.40
N GLY A 143 9.80 8.90 1.74
CA GLY A 143 11.03 8.55 1.04
C GLY A 143 11.38 7.07 1.18
N VAL A 144 12.65 6.76 0.98
CA VAL A 144 13.22 5.42 1.10
C VAL A 144 13.26 4.98 2.56
N LEU A 145 12.65 3.82 2.83
CA LEU A 145 12.67 3.13 4.12
C LEU A 145 13.75 2.06 4.14
N PHE A 146 13.82 1.26 3.07
CA PHE A 146 14.79 0.18 2.93
C PHE A 146 15.41 0.23 1.54
N ALA A 147 16.73 0.13 1.49
CA ALA A 147 17.49 0.00 0.27
C ALA A 147 18.55 -1.10 0.44
N LYS A 148 18.99 -1.65 -0.68
CA LYS A 148 20.16 -2.51 -0.75
C LYS A 148 21.29 -1.77 -1.45
N HIS A 149 22.51 -1.96 -0.96
CA HIS A 149 23.71 -1.46 -1.61
C HIS A 149 23.88 -2.12 -2.97
N GLN A 150 24.24 -1.36 -4.00
CA GLN A 150 24.19 -1.83 -5.39
C GLN A 150 25.16 -3.00 -5.63
N GLU A 151 26.33 -2.98 -5.01
CA GLU A 151 27.36 -4.00 -5.24
C GLU A 151 27.22 -5.19 -4.27
N THR A 152 27.11 -4.92 -2.97
CA THR A 152 27.10 -5.97 -1.93
C THR A 152 25.71 -6.61 -1.74
N GLN A 153 24.66 -5.98 -2.25
CA GLN A 153 23.26 -6.42 -2.12
C GLN A 153 22.77 -6.55 -0.65
N LYS A 154 23.53 -6.03 0.32
CA LYS A 154 23.12 -5.96 1.72
C LYS A 154 22.24 -4.76 1.99
N LEU A 155 21.44 -4.87 3.04
CA LEU A 155 20.63 -3.76 3.54
C LEU A 155 21.53 -2.61 3.99
N MET A 156 21.09 -1.40 3.68
CA MET A 156 21.74 -0.16 4.10
C MET A 156 21.00 0.47 5.28
N ILE A 157 21.70 1.30 6.05
CA ILE A 157 21.13 2.09 7.13
C ILE A 157 21.01 3.55 6.72
N PRO A 158 19.97 4.29 7.15
CA PRO A 158 19.86 5.72 6.89
C PRO A 158 20.96 6.47 7.65
N LEU A 159 21.72 7.32 6.95
CA LEU A 159 22.77 8.15 7.56
C LEU A 159 22.33 9.61 7.69
N SER A 160 21.70 10.15 6.64
CA SER A 160 21.15 11.50 6.59
C SER A 160 19.80 11.47 5.85
N TRP A 161 19.25 12.65 5.55
CA TRP A 161 18.06 12.82 4.72
C TRP A 161 18.32 12.52 3.22
N ASP A 162 19.59 12.48 2.79
CA ASP A 162 20.01 12.29 1.40
C ASP A 162 21.01 11.14 1.17
N GLU A 163 21.46 10.45 2.22
CA GLU A 163 22.45 9.36 2.14
C GLU A 163 22.07 8.14 2.99
N MET A 164 22.35 6.96 2.45
CA MET A 164 22.35 5.68 3.17
C MET A 164 23.77 5.09 3.20
N LEU A 165 24.11 4.37 4.27
CA LEU A 165 25.41 3.73 4.48
C LEU A 165 25.28 2.22 4.37
N CYS A 166 26.15 1.59 3.58
CA CYS A 166 26.38 0.16 3.66
C CYS A 166 27.38 -0.14 4.79
N VAL A 167 26.96 -0.89 5.81
CA VAL A 167 27.82 -1.20 6.96
C VAL A 167 28.97 -2.15 6.60
N GLU A 168 28.78 -3.01 5.59
CA GLU A 168 29.78 -3.99 5.16
C GLU A 168 30.90 -3.36 4.33
N SER A 169 30.56 -2.49 3.36
CA SER A 169 31.56 -1.83 2.51
C SER A 169 32.05 -0.48 3.06
N GLY A 170 31.30 0.13 3.99
CA GLY A 170 31.54 1.50 4.45
C GLY A 170 31.17 2.59 3.43
N LEU A 171 30.65 2.21 2.26
CA LEU A 171 30.28 3.15 1.20
C LEU A 171 28.92 3.78 1.44
N LYS A 172 28.82 5.05 1.05
CA LYS A 172 27.59 5.84 1.09
C LYS A 172 26.97 5.91 -0.29
N GLU A 173 25.66 5.78 -0.36
CA GLU A 173 24.89 6.02 -1.59
C GLU A 173 23.79 7.05 -1.34
N LYS A 174 23.51 7.87 -2.35
CA LYS A 174 22.46 8.87 -2.26
C LYS A 174 21.07 8.23 -2.37
N ARG A 175 20.13 8.67 -1.54
CA ARG A 175 18.69 8.34 -1.59
C ARG A 175 17.87 9.48 -1.00
N LYS A 176 16.61 9.67 -1.39
CA LYS A 176 15.65 10.51 -0.63
C LYS A 176 15.22 9.71 0.59
N VAL A 177 15.95 9.82 1.69
CA VAL A 177 15.72 9.00 2.88
C VAL A 177 14.52 9.53 3.66
N ALA A 178 13.61 8.63 4.05
CA ALA A 178 12.54 8.97 4.98
C ALA A 178 13.11 9.12 6.39
N LYS A 179 12.74 10.21 7.10
CA LYS A 179 13.14 10.40 8.50
C LYS A 179 12.67 9.20 9.34
N PRO A 180 13.57 8.49 10.05
CA PRO A 180 13.18 7.38 10.90
C PRO A 180 12.21 7.86 11.99
N ASN A 181 11.08 7.17 12.14
CA ASN A 181 10.14 7.43 13.23
C ASN A 181 10.24 6.30 14.26
N PHE A 182 10.96 6.56 15.34
CA PHE A 182 11.27 5.57 16.38
C PHE A 182 10.03 5.17 17.21
N ASN A 183 8.92 5.89 17.09
CA ASN A 183 7.68 5.61 17.83
C ASN A 183 6.82 4.50 17.20
N GLN A 184 7.23 3.91 16.06
CA GLN A 184 6.49 2.82 15.39
C GLN A 184 7.19 1.45 15.52
N LEU A 185 8.23 1.36 16.36
CA LEU A 185 9.02 0.12 16.59
C LEU A 185 8.72 -0.57 17.93
N VAL A 186 7.63 -0.18 18.62
CA VAL A 186 7.18 -0.80 19.88
C VAL A 186 5.76 -1.33 19.72
#